data_AF-A0A6P0Z9S3-F1
#
_entry.id   AF-A0A6P0Z9S3-F1
#
_cell.length_a   1.000
_cell.length_b   1.000
_cell.length_c   1.000
_cell.angle_alpha   90.00
_cell.angle_beta   90.00
_cell.angle_gamma   90.00
#
_symmetry.space_group_name_H-M   'P 1'
#
loop_
_entity.id
_entity.type
_entity.pdbx_description
1 polymer ?
#
loop_
_entity_poly.entity_id
_entity_poly.type
_entity_poly.pdbx_seq_one_letter_code
_entity_poly.pdbx_strand_id
1 'polypeptide(L)'
;PVDCYQQAQDVLTDYDNLIASGEEIRDSITAIQDRALEAFQSLNPEILTIDDEDVQLAVKASNINETLKLLDDNEQFLPFSKVVIIMECNNAGDTTFSFDSSQIAFDLVKSKVRTDSLYGKFPLKLVNFVELDPNKPDSQPKGYLPVKTPLGSSSMPTSGFGLNFELNLGSLGALAGAAQFVVNLLVVWQPNSDGSQEKAQTFVGLRLPGIGGDVLGFPLQSVLKLSFKTVELIVDRSSNNAAYLLKIKKIALKLFVLSFPPNGQTEIVIFGNPDATDSNDAVGWYAAYAK
;
A
#
# COMPACT_ATOMS: atom_id res chain seq x y z
N PRO A 1 10.61 20.46 31.81
CA PRO A 1 11.45 20.85 30.64
C PRO A 1 12.74 20.03 30.48
N VAL A 2 13.49 19.75 31.57
CA VAL A 2 14.76 19.01 31.53
C VAL A 2 14.56 17.48 31.37
N ASP A 3 13.49 16.93 31.95
CA ASP A 3 13.20 15.48 31.94
C ASP A 3 12.84 14.93 30.54
N CYS A 4 12.06 15.67 29.75
CA CYS A 4 11.63 15.20 28.43
C CYS A 4 12.69 15.31 27.34
N TYR A 5 13.58 16.31 27.45
CA TYR A 5 14.75 16.35 26.57
C TYR A 5 15.66 15.16 26.85
N GLN A 6 15.84 14.80 28.13
CA GLN A 6 16.61 13.62 28.52
C GLN A 6 15.94 12.33 28.02
N GLN A 7 14.63 12.16 28.20
CA GLN A 7 13.92 10.98 27.67
C GLN A 7 13.97 10.86 26.14
N ALA A 8 13.84 11.96 25.41
CA ALA A 8 13.97 11.94 23.94
C ALA A 8 15.41 11.61 23.51
N GLN A 9 16.41 12.14 24.23
CA GLN A 9 17.82 11.78 24.03
C GLN A 9 18.09 10.33 24.39
N ASP A 10 17.47 9.79 25.43
CA ASP A 10 17.62 8.38 25.84
C ASP A 10 17.01 7.45 24.77
N VAL A 11 15.84 7.78 24.21
CA VAL A 11 15.23 7.00 23.11
C VAL A 11 16.05 7.09 21.82
N LEU A 12 16.57 8.27 21.48
CA LEU A 12 17.46 8.43 20.33
C LEU A 12 18.79 7.71 20.55
N THR A 13 19.34 7.76 21.76
CA THR A 13 20.56 7.04 22.16
C THR A 13 20.32 5.55 22.14
N ASP A 14 19.17 5.04 22.59
CA ASP A 14 18.80 3.63 22.51
C ASP A 14 18.64 3.17 21.05
N TYR A 15 18.07 4.02 20.19
CA TYR A 15 17.94 3.73 18.75
C TYR A 15 19.29 3.76 18.03
N ASP A 16 20.13 4.77 18.31
CA ASP A 16 21.48 4.88 17.77
C ASP A 16 22.38 3.76 18.32
N ASN A 17 22.22 3.36 19.58
CA ASN A 17 22.88 2.19 20.15
C ASN A 17 22.36 0.89 19.51
N LEU A 18 21.08 0.81 19.12
CA LEU A 18 20.54 -0.34 18.41
C LEU A 18 21.09 -0.43 16.97
N ILE A 19 21.25 0.71 16.30
CA ILE A 19 21.87 0.79 14.96
C ILE A 19 23.37 0.50 15.07
N ALA A 20 24.08 1.17 15.98
CA ALA A 20 25.52 1.01 16.19
C ALA A 20 25.86 -0.39 16.69
N SER A 21 25.06 -0.98 17.58
CA SER A 21 25.19 -2.40 17.93
C SER A 21 24.90 -3.28 16.71
N GLY A 22 23.93 -2.95 15.86
CA GLY A 22 23.70 -3.65 14.60
C GLY A 22 24.89 -3.59 13.63
N GLU A 23 25.57 -2.45 13.53
CA GLU A 23 26.78 -2.25 12.71
C GLU A 23 28.03 -2.90 13.35
N GLU A 24 28.24 -2.76 14.65
CA GLU A 24 29.32 -3.39 15.41
C GLU A 24 29.16 -4.92 15.46
N ILE A 25 27.93 -5.41 15.55
CA ILE A 25 27.60 -6.82 15.38
C ILE A 25 27.90 -7.28 13.95
N ARG A 26 27.58 -6.48 12.92
CA ARG A 26 27.90 -6.81 11.52
C ARG A 26 29.41 -6.89 11.28
N ASP A 27 30.17 -5.91 11.77
CA ASP A 27 31.63 -5.88 11.66
C ASP A 27 32.28 -7.00 12.48
N SER A 28 31.74 -7.29 13.67
CA SER A 28 32.16 -8.43 14.50
C SER A 28 31.85 -9.77 13.83
N ILE A 29 30.72 -9.92 13.13
CA ILE A 29 30.40 -11.11 12.35
C ILE A 29 31.38 -11.27 11.19
N THR A 30 31.70 -10.20 10.46
CA THR A 30 32.69 -10.26 9.37
C THR A 30 34.06 -10.64 9.91
N ALA A 31 34.49 -10.05 11.03
CA ALA A 31 35.73 -10.42 11.69
C ALA A 31 35.72 -11.86 12.24
N ILE A 32 34.59 -12.36 12.75
CA ILE A 32 34.43 -13.75 13.20
C ILE A 32 34.40 -14.71 12.00
N GLN A 33 33.80 -14.34 10.87
CA GLN A 33 33.80 -15.13 9.63
C GLN A 33 35.19 -15.22 9.02
N ASP A 34 35.95 -14.12 9.00
CA ASP A 34 37.34 -14.10 8.53
C ASP A 34 38.24 -14.91 9.46
N ARG A 35 38.09 -14.76 10.79
CA ARG A 35 38.81 -15.58 11.77
C ARG A 35 38.41 -17.05 11.72
N ALA A 36 37.14 -17.36 11.45
CA ALA A 36 36.65 -18.73 11.26
C ALA A 36 37.20 -19.31 9.96
N LEU A 37 37.29 -18.54 8.88
CA LEU A 37 37.88 -18.96 7.61
C LEU A 37 39.38 -19.18 7.73
N GLU A 38 40.11 -18.31 8.42
CA GLU A 38 41.54 -18.47 8.74
C GLU A 38 41.78 -19.67 9.68
N ALA A 39 40.94 -19.86 10.70
CA ALA A 39 41.00 -21.00 11.62
C ALA A 39 40.65 -22.33 10.92
N PHE A 40 39.69 -22.34 9.99
CA PHE A 40 39.30 -23.52 9.20
C PHE A 40 40.39 -23.89 8.19
N GLN A 41 41.11 -22.90 7.67
CA GLN A 41 42.29 -23.11 6.83
C GLN A 41 43.51 -23.58 7.65
N SER A 42 43.58 -23.26 8.95
CA SER A 42 44.72 -23.60 9.81
C SER A 42 44.53 -24.84 10.70
N LEU A 43 43.33 -25.40 10.85
CA LEU A 43 43.08 -26.48 11.81
C LEU A 43 42.29 -27.65 11.22
N ASN A 44 42.99 -28.78 11.11
CA ASN A 44 42.56 -30.00 11.78
C ASN A 44 43.83 -30.64 12.38
N PRO A 45 43.89 -31.18 13.61
CA PRO A 45 42.95 -31.14 14.75
C PRO A 45 43.66 -30.70 16.06
N GLU A 46 43.23 -29.63 16.74
CA GLU A 46 43.31 -29.55 18.21
C GLU A 46 42.59 -28.29 18.69
N ILE A 47 41.31 -28.51 18.97
CA ILE A 47 40.44 -27.87 19.98
C ILE A 47 40.92 -26.52 20.51
N LEU A 48 40.23 -25.45 20.12
CA LEU A 48 40.19 -24.20 20.88
C LEU A 48 38.80 -23.97 21.44
N THR A 49 38.76 -23.93 22.77
CA THR A 49 37.65 -23.51 23.62
C THR A 49 37.25 -22.07 23.29
N ILE A 50 36.17 -21.91 22.55
CA ILE A 50 35.47 -20.63 22.42
C ILE A 50 34.52 -20.56 23.62
N ASP A 51 34.67 -19.55 24.47
CA ASP A 51 33.78 -19.36 25.63
C ASP A 51 32.33 -19.17 25.13
N ASP A 52 31.41 -19.76 25.89
CA ASP A 52 29.98 -19.94 25.54
C ASP A 52 29.29 -18.61 25.17
N GLU A 53 29.76 -17.48 25.72
CA GLU A 53 29.16 -16.16 25.49
C GLU A 53 29.40 -15.61 24.06
N ASP A 54 30.59 -15.81 23.50
CA ASP A 54 30.91 -15.42 22.11
C ASP A 54 30.13 -16.26 21.11
N VAL A 55 29.92 -17.55 21.42
CA VAL A 55 29.08 -18.46 20.62
C VAL A 55 27.62 -18.02 20.69
N GLN A 56 27.10 -17.66 21.86
CA GLN A 56 25.73 -17.19 22.03
C GLN A 56 25.49 -15.84 21.33
N LEU A 57 26.47 -14.93 21.34
CA LEU A 57 26.37 -13.65 20.64
C LEU A 57 26.40 -13.85 19.12
N ALA A 58 27.29 -14.72 18.61
CA ALA A 58 27.34 -15.08 17.20
C ALA A 58 26.06 -15.80 16.73
N VAL A 59 25.47 -16.68 17.54
CA VAL A 59 24.18 -17.33 17.24
C VAL A 59 23.04 -16.32 17.21
N LYS A 60 22.96 -15.40 18.19
CA LYS A 60 21.96 -14.32 18.18
C LYS A 60 22.10 -13.42 16.96
N ALA A 61 23.33 -13.04 16.62
CA ALA A 61 23.64 -12.20 15.48
C ALA A 61 23.35 -12.91 14.13
N SER A 62 23.66 -14.21 14.02
CA SER A 62 23.30 -15.04 12.88
C SER A 62 21.78 -15.12 12.73
N ASN A 63 21.04 -15.33 13.82
CA ASN A 63 19.58 -15.35 13.79
C ASN A 63 18.99 -13.99 13.39
N ILE A 64 19.59 -12.87 13.80
CA ILE A 64 19.18 -11.52 13.37
C ILE A 64 19.46 -11.33 11.87
N ASN A 65 20.63 -11.70 11.39
CA ASN A 65 20.95 -11.59 9.96
C ASN A 65 20.10 -12.53 9.09
N GLU A 66 19.81 -13.73 9.56
CA GLU A 66 18.85 -14.62 8.91
C GLU A 66 17.45 -14.00 8.94
N THR A 67 17.02 -13.40 10.06
CA THR A 67 15.73 -12.72 10.14
C THR A 67 15.65 -11.50 9.21
N LEU A 68 16.68 -10.65 9.20
CA LEU A 68 16.78 -9.48 8.31
C LEU A 68 16.85 -9.91 6.84
N LYS A 69 17.60 -10.97 6.53
CA LYS A 69 17.64 -11.55 5.18
C LYS A 69 16.30 -12.16 4.80
N LEU A 70 15.62 -12.84 5.73
CA LEU A 70 14.25 -13.33 5.52
C LEU A 70 13.27 -12.19 5.33
N LEU A 71 13.45 -11.04 5.98
CA LEU A 71 12.64 -9.83 5.78
C LEU A 71 12.95 -9.15 4.43
N ASP A 72 14.22 -9.08 4.03
CA ASP A 72 14.67 -8.51 2.75
C ASP A 72 14.29 -9.39 1.55
N ASP A 73 14.34 -10.71 1.72
CA ASP A 73 13.91 -11.68 0.71
C ASP A 73 12.38 -11.87 0.70
N ASN A 74 11.66 -11.33 1.68
CA ASN A 74 10.22 -11.48 1.76
C ASN A 74 9.51 -10.66 0.67
N GLU A 75 8.92 -11.36 -0.30
CA GLU A 75 8.07 -10.78 -1.35
C GLU A 75 6.77 -10.15 -0.80
N GLN A 76 6.55 -10.19 0.50
CA GLN A 76 5.32 -9.71 1.13
C GLN A 76 5.40 -8.27 1.64
N PHE A 77 6.56 -7.62 1.69
CA PHE A 77 6.65 -6.28 2.26
C PHE A 77 6.72 -5.17 1.20
N LEU A 78 6.25 -3.99 1.59
CA LEU A 78 6.36 -2.75 0.84
C LEU A 78 7.34 -1.85 1.62
N PRO A 79 8.65 -1.87 1.29
CA PRO A 79 9.65 -1.09 2.00
C PRO A 79 9.29 0.40 2.01
N PHE A 80 9.42 1.00 3.19
CA PHE A 80 9.13 2.42 3.40
C PHE A 80 10.21 3.08 4.25
N SER A 81 10.24 4.41 4.21
CA SER A 81 11.16 5.26 4.97
C SER A 81 10.41 6.47 5.53
N LYS A 82 11.09 7.25 6.38
CA LYS A 82 10.60 8.54 6.91
C LYS A 82 9.31 8.42 7.73
N VAL A 83 9.23 7.38 8.57
CA VAL A 83 8.22 7.34 9.63
C VAL A 83 8.58 8.37 10.69
N VAL A 84 7.60 9.20 11.06
CA VAL A 84 7.76 10.23 12.09
C VAL A 84 6.85 9.89 13.26
N ILE A 85 7.45 9.87 14.46
CA ILE A 85 6.73 9.78 15.72
C ILE A 85 7.00 11.09 16.46
N ILE A 86 5.94 11.83 16.78
CA ILE A 86 6.03 13.09 17.51
C ILE A 86 5.73 12.79 18.97
N MET A 87 6.68 13.12 19.84
CA MET A 87 6.53 13.05 21.29
C MET A 87 6.24 14.46 21.82
N GLU A 88 5.08 14.65 22.43
CA GLU A 88 4.72 15.87 23.13
C GLU A 88 4.73 15.60 24.64
N CYS A 89 5.41 16.47 25.37
CA CYS A 89 5.46 16.44 26.82
C CYS A 89 4.78 17.66 27.39
N ASN A 90 3.86 17.45 28.34
CA ASN A 90 3.32 18.55 29.13
C ASN A 90 4.15 18.79 30.40
N ASN A 91 3.95 19.95 31.04
CA ASN A 91 4.66 20.32 32.27
C ASN A 91 4.26 19.47 33.49
N ALA A 92 3.25 18.62 33.38
CA ALA A 92 2.79 17.71 34.45
C ALA A 92 3.46 16.32 34.38
N GLY A 93 4.30 16.07 33.37
CA GLY A 93 4.97 14.78 33.17
C GLY A 93 4.18 13.78 32.33
N ASP A 94 3.05 14.19 31.72
CA ASP A 94 2.36 13.35 30.75
C ASP A 94 3.07 13.46 29.40
N THR A 95 3.36 12.29 28.83
CA THR A 95 3.94 12.13 27.50
C THR A 95 2.87 11.57 26.56
N THR A 96 2.60 12.28 25.47
CA THR A 96 1.74 11.80 24.39
C THR A 96 2.56 11.55 23.14
N PHE A 97 2.39 10.39 22.54
CA PHE A 97 2.97 10.06 21.24
C PHE A 97 1.89 10.22 20.17
N SER A 98 2.25 10.86 19.06
CA SER A 98 1.45 10.86 17.85
C SER A 98 2.28 10.38 16.67
N PHE A 99 1.60 9.75 15.72
CA PHE A 99 2.19 9.28 14.49
C PHE A 99 1.91 10.31 13.40
N ASP A 100 2.93 10.64 12.60
CA ASP A 100 2.77 11.48 11.42
C ASP A 100 3.15 10.68 10.18
N SER A 101 2.10 10.26 9.45
CA SER A 101 2.28 9.49 8.22
C SER A 101 2.63 10.34 7.00
N SER A 102 2.64 11.68 7.11
CA SER A 102 2.74 12.60 5.96
C SER A 102 4.10 12.54 5.25
N GLN A 103 5.13 12.07 5.95
CA GLN A 103 6.50 11.97 5.44
C GLN A 103 6.83 10.59 4.85
N ILE A 104 5.96 9.59 5.04
CA ILE A 104 6.22 8.22 4.61
C ILE A 104 6.45 8.16 3.11
N ALA A 105 7.57 7.56 2.72
CA ALA A 105 7.94 7.35 1.31
C ALA A 105 8.27 5.87 1.07
N PHE A 106 7.69 5.30 0.01
CA PHE A 106 7.89 3.91 -0.38
C PHE A 106 9.05 3.75 -1.37
N ASP A 107 9.88 2.72 -1.17
CA ASP A 107 10.92 2.33 -2.12
C ASP A 107 10.37 1.29 -3.09
N LEU A 108 9.72 1.78 -4.16
CA LEU A 108 9.11 0.92 -5.18
C LEU A 108 10.14 0.13 -6.00
N VAL A 109 11.41 0.55 -6.03
CA VAL A 109 12.47 -0.15 -6.76
C VAL A 109 12.88 -1.42 -6.02
N LYS A 110 12.94 -1.35 -4.69
CA LYS A 110 13.19 -2.53 -3.83
C LYS A 110 11.94 -3.33 -3.50
N SER A 111 10.75 -2.80 -3.82
CA SER A 111 9.48 -3.49 -3.62
C SER A 111 9.30 -4.59 -4.66
N LYS A 112 9.06 -5.83 -4.20
CA LYS A 112 8.70 -6.94 -5.09
C LYS A 112 7.19 -6.99 -5.26
N VAL A 113 6.72 -6.96 -6.50
CA VAL A 113 5.29 -7.10 -6.80
C VAL A 113 4.90 -8.57 -6.61
N ARG A 114 3.91 -8.82 -5.77
CA ARG A 114 3.39 -10.17 -5.55
C ARG A 114 2.75 -10.73 -6.82
N THR A 115 3.04 -11.99 -7.12
CA THR A 115 2.37 -12.78 -8.18
C THR A 115 0.86 -12.71 -7.99
N ASP A 116 0.13 -12.53 -9.10
CA ASP A 116 -1.35 -12.44 -9.13
C ASP A 116 -1.98 -11.34 -8.27
N SER A 117 -1.19 -10.38 -7.78
CA SER A 117 -1.73 -9.22 -7.08
C SER A 117 -2.49 -8.29 -8.01
N LEU A 118 -3.46 -7.56 -7.44
CA LEU A 118 -4.15 -6.49 -8.16
C LEU A 118 -3.15 -5.47 -8.73
N TYR A 119 -2.10 -5.14 -7.97
CA TYR A 119 -1.05 -4.21 -8.43
C TYR A 119 -0.31 -4.74 -9.66
N GLY A 120 0.06 -6.03 -9.68
CA GLY A 120 0.79 -6.61 -10.83
C GLY A 120 -0.07 -6.88 -12.06
N LYS A 121 -1.38 -7.07 -11.88
CA LYS A 121 -2.30 -7.49 -12.95
C LYS A 121 -3.27 -6.38 -13.39
N PHE A 122 -3.12 -5.18 -12.86
CA PHE A 122 -3.99 -4.03 -13.14
C PHE A 122 -3.16 -2.74 -13.17
N PRO A 123 -3.47 -1.76 -14.03
CA PRO A 123 -2.62 -0.59 -14.31
C PRO A 123 -2.64 0.44 -13.18
N LEU A 124 -2.05 0.05 -12.05
CA LEU A 124 -1.99 0.80 -10.81
C LEU A 124 -0.61 1.38 -10.59
N LYS A 125 -0.58 2.60 -10.09
CA LYS A 125 0.62 3.28 -9.61
C LYS A 125 0.38 3.81 -8.21
N LEU A 126 1.22 3.43 -7.26
CA LEU A 126 1.10 3.93 -5.88
C LEU A 126 1.40 5.43 -5.85
N VAL A 127 0.49 6.20 -5.25
CA VAL A 127 0.60 7.67 -5.14
C VAL A 127 1.10 8.06 -3.76
N ASN A 128 0.37 7.64 -2.72
CA ASN A 128 0.72 7.96 -1.34
C ASN A 128 0.10 6.97 -0.35
N PHE A 129 0.64 7.04 0.87
CA PHE A 129 0.01 6.49 2.05
C PHE A 129 -1.05 7.46 2.58
N VAL A 130 -2.13 6.92 3.11
CA VAL A 130 -3.23 7.68 3.67
C VAL A 130 -3.44 7.25 5.12
N GLU A 131 -3.52 8.21 6.02
CA GLU A 131 -3.95 8.00 7.40
C GLU A 131 -5.33 8.63 7.61
N LEU A 132 -6.22 7.89 8.24
CA LEU A 132 -7.51 8.38 8.69
C LEU A 132 -7.38 8.62 10.19
N ASP A 133 -7.21 9.88 10.56
CA ASP A 133 -7.17 10.32 11.95
C ASP A 133 -8.60 10.75 12.37
N PRO A 134 -9.22 10.06 13.34
CA PRO A 134 -10.58 10.39 13.79
C PRO A 134 -10.65 11.79 14.43
N ASN A 135 -9.52 12.36 14.85
CA ASN A 135 -9.44 13.72 15.40
C ASN A 135 -9.31 14.79 14.30
N LYS A 136 -9.03 14.39 13.05
CA LYS A 136 -8.89 15.29 11.90
C LYS A 136 -9.87 14.87 10.77
N PRO A 137 -11.19 14.88 11.00
CA PRO A 137 -12.17 14.38 10.04
C PRO A 137 -12.15 15.14 8.71
N ASP A 138 -11.78 16.43 8.72
CA ASP A 138 -11.70 17.23 7.50
C ASP A 138 -10.56 16.84 6.56
N SER A 139 -9.54 16.16 7.07
CA SER A 139 -8.40 15.63 6.32
C SER A 139 -8.71 14.32 5.61
N GLN A 140 -9.87 13.70 5.87
CA GLN A 140 -10.23 12.42 5.27
C GLN A 140 -10.42 12.55 3.73
N PRO A 141 -10.04 11.54 2.94
CA PRO A 141 -10.18 11.58 1.49
C PRO A 141 -11.64 11.78 1.05
N LYS A 142 -11.90 12.87 0.31
CA LYS A 142 -13.24 13.21 -0.21
C LYS A 142 -13.39 12.83 -1.68
N GLY A 143 -14.64 12.59 -2.11
CA GLY A 143 -14.98 12.30 -3.51
C GLY A 143 -14.73 10.86 -3.96
N TYR A 144 -14.50 9.94 -3.03
CA TYR A 144 -14.36 8.50 -3.33
C TYR A 144 -15.70 7.80 -3.28
N LEU A 145 -16.06 7.16 -4.38
CA LEU A 145 -17.29 6.41 -4.54
C LEU A 145 -17.03 4.96 -4.14
N PRO A 146 -17.89 4.32 -3.33
CA PRO A 146 -17.67 2.96 -2.88
C PRO A 146 -17.64 1.99 -4.07
N VAL A 147 -16.61 1.14 -4.08
CA VAL A 147 -16.45 0.04 -5.02
C VAL A 147 -16.82 -1.25 -4.30
N LYS A 148 -17.75 -2.01 -4.88
CA LYS A 148 -18.08 -3.33 -4.35
C LYS A 148 -16.92 -4.29 -4.63
N THR A 149 -16.46 -5.02 -3.62
CA THR A 149 -15.36 -5.99 -3.74
C THR A 149 -15.70 -7.32 -3.05
N PRO A 150 -14.93 -8.40 -3.31
CA PRO A 150 -15.04 -9.66 -2.55
C PRO A 150 -14.69 -9.52 -1.06
N LEU A 151 -13.99 -8.46 -0.66
CA LEU A 151 -13.70 -8.15 0.74
C LEU A 151 -14.92 -7.60 1.49
N GLY A 152 -16.02 -7.37 0.77
CA GLY A 152 -17.22 -6.71 1.25
C GLY A 152 -17.31 -5.27 0.75
N SER A 153 -18.34 -4.57 1.24
CA SER A 153 -18.58 -3.15 0.98
C SER A 153 -18.89 -2.51 2.33
N SER A 154 -17.86 -2.03 3.03
CA SER A 154 -18.05 -1.20 4.21
C SER A 154 -18.18 0.27 3.80
N SER A 155 -18.76 1.10 4.66
CA SER A 155 -18.55 2.54 4.60
C SER A 155 -17.09 2.86 4.89
N MET A 156 -16.58 4.00 4.40
CA MET A 156 -15.24 4.48 4.79
C MET A 156 -15.13 4.48 6.33
N PRO A 157 -14.13 3.82 6.93
CA PRO A 157 -13.95 3.85 8.37
C PRO A 157 -13.54 5.25 8.84
N THR A 158 -13.79 5.59 10.10
CA THR A 158 -13.42 6.90 10.66
C THR A 158 -11.95 6.99 11.07
N SER A 159 -11.29 5.83 11.17
CA SER A 159 -9.86 5.71 11.49
C SER A 159 -9.23 4.54 10.75
N GLY A 160 -7.92 4.61 10.53
CA GLY A 160 -7.17 3.53 9.88
C GLY A 160 -6.12 4.03 8.90
N PHE A 161 -5.69 3.13 8.03
CA PHE A 161 -4.61 3.36 7.08
C PHE A 161 -5.05 2.98 5.68
N GLY A 162 -4.40 3.55 4.68
CA GLY A 162 -4.76 3.29 3.30
C GLY A 162 -3.63 3.54 2.31
N LEU A 163 -3.83 3.03 1.11
CA LEU A 163 -3.00 3.28 -0.05
C LEU A 163 -3.88 3.88 -1.14
N ASN A 164 -3.44 5.01 -1.67
CA ASN A 164 -4.07 5.62 -2.83
C ASN A 164 -3.25 5.32 -4.08
N PHE A 165 -3.92 4.85 -5.11
CA PHE A 165 -3.31 4.50 -6.39
C PHE A 165 -3.90 5.37 -7.51
N GLU A 166 -3.06 5.78 -8.44
CA GLU A 166 -3.51 6.15 -9.77
C GLU A 166 -3.84 4.87 -10.54
N LEU A 167 -5.00 4.87 -11.17
CA LEU A 167 -5.48 3.80 -12.03
C LEU A 167 -5.63 4.37 -13.44
N ASN A 168 -4.78 3.92 -14.35
CA ASN A 168 -4.84 4.33 -15.75
C ASN A 168 -5.89 3.49 -16.50
N LEU A 169 -6.98 4.12 -16.92
CA LEU A 169 -8.04 3.46 -17.68
C LEU A 169 -7.81 3.52 -19.20
N GLY A 170 -6.64 3.97 -19.63
CA GLY A 170 -6.25 4.13 -21.02
C GLY A 170 -6.68 5.49 -21.59
N SER A 171 -6.76 5.57 -22.92
CA SER A 171 -7.33 6.75 -23.59
C SER A 171 -8.79 6.52 -23.95
N LEU A 172 -9.59 7.59 -23.97
CA LEU A 172 -10.95 7.54 -24.54
C LEU A 172 -10.92 7.63 -26.08
N GLY A 173 -9.79 7.26 -26.71
CA GLY A 173 -9.57 7.37 -28.15
C GLY A 173 -9.68 8.82 -28.65
N ALA A 174 -10.30 9.01 -29.81
CA ALA A 174 -10.46 10.31 -30.46
C ALA A 174 -11.28 11.35 -29.65
N LEU A 175 -11.97 10.92 -28.58
CA LEU A 175 -12.87 11.77 -27.80
C LEU A 175 -12.18 12.57 -26.69
N ALA A 176 -10.95 12.23 -26.29
CA ALA A 176 -10.23 12.88 -25.19
C ALA A 176 -9.05 13.78 -25.61
N GLY A 177 -8.74 13.88 -26.92
CA GLY A 177 -7.41 14.28 -27.32
C GLY A 177 -6.37 13.30 -26.74
N ALA A 178 -5.08 13.59 -26.82
CA ALA A 178 -4.03 12.69 -26.30
C ALA A 178 -4.02 12.50 -24.76
N ALA A 179 -5.06 12.92 -24.04
CA ALA A 179 -5.14 12.82 -22.59
C ALA A 179 -5.49 11.40 -22.13
N GLN A 180 -4.69 10.86 -21.21
CA GLN A 180 -4.97 9.61 -20.51
C GLN A 180 -6.10 9.82 -19.49
N PHE A 181 -7.03 8.87 -19.41
CA PHE A 181 -8.09 8.87 -18.44
C PHE A 181 -7.62 8.16 -17.16
N VAL A 182 -7.06 8.94 -16.24
CA VAL A 182 -6.53 8.43 -14.96
C VAL A 182 -7.50 8.76 -13.83
N VAL A 183 -7.79 7.76 -13.00
CA VAL A 183 -8.66 7.85 -11.83
C VAL A 183 -7.88 7.47 -10.57
N ASN A 184 -8.40 7.78 -9.38
CA ASN A 184 -7.77 7.34 -8.13
C ASN A 184 -8.53 6.15 -7.54
N LEU A 185 -7.82 5.09 -7.16
CA LEU A 185 -8.33 3.95 -6.41
C LEU A 185 -7.75 4.01 -4.99
N LEU A 186 -8.61 4.16 -3.99
CA LEU A 186 -8.23 4.18 -2.58
C LEU A 186 -8.60 2.83 -1.96
N VAL A 187 -7.65 2.23 -1.25
CA VAL A 187 -7.88 1.05 -0.40
C VAL A 187 -7.55 1.43 1.03
N VAL A 188 -8.53 1.34 1.93
CA VAL A 188 -8.37 1.64 3.36
C VAL A 188 -8.66 0.39 4.17
N TRP A 189 -7.89 0.18 5.23
CA TRP A 189 -8.16 -0.82 6.25
C TRP A 189 -8.07 -0.21 7.64
N GLN A 190 -8.92 -0.67 8.53
CA GLN A 190 -8.82 -0.40 9.96
C GLN A 190 -8.26 -1.66 10.64
N PRO A 191 -7.08 -1.59 11.28
CA PRO A 191 -6.57 -2.70 12.07
C PRO A 191 -7.54 -3.05 13.22
N ASN A 192 -7.70 -4.34 13.50
CA ASN A 192 -8.46 -4.75 14.67
C ASN A 192 -7.63 -4.53 15.94
N SER A 193 -8.27 -4.04 17.00
CA SER A 193 -7.64 -3.83 18.30
C SER A 193 -7.11 -5.11 18.96
N ASP A 194 -7.62 -6.28 18.54
CA ASP A 194 -7.20 -7.60 19.02
C ASP A 194 -6.13 -8.27 18.10
N GLY A 195 -5.71 -7.60 17.03
CA GLY A 195 -4.74 -8.12 16.07
C GLY A 195 -5.27 -9.27 15.19
N SER A 196 -6.54 -9.68 15.33
CA SER A 196 -7.13 -10.73 14.50
C SER A 196 -7.35 -10.22 13.07
N GLN A 197 -7.31 -11.10 12.06
CA GLN A 197 -7.57 -10.71 10.67
C GLN A 197 -9.07 -10.76 10.31
N GLU A 198 -9.87 -11.55 11.03
CA GLU A 198 -11.23 -11.94 10.63
C GLU A 198 -12.29 -10.82 10.70
N LYS A 199 -11.96 -9.69 11.36
CA LYS A 199 -12.89 -8.56 11.54
C LYS A 199 -12.41 -7.25 10.89
N ALA A 200 -11.29 -7.28 10.16
CA ALA A 200 -10.67 -6.06 9.66
C ALA A 200 -11.63 -5.35 8.69
N GLN A 201 -12.00 -4.11 9.01
CA GLN A 201 -12.86 -3.33 8.15
C GLN A 201 -12.04 -2.82 6.97
N THR A 202 -12.52 -3.06 5.74
CA THR A 202 -11.86 -2.60 4.52
C THR A 202 -12.81 -1.80 3.66
N PHE A 203 -12.33 -0.67 3.14
CA PHE A 203 -13.05 0.18 2.20
C PHE A 203 -12.24 0.30 0.91
N VAL A 204 -12.92 0.14 -0.23
CA VAL A 204 -12.34 0.42 -1.53
C VAL A 204 -13.16 1.48 -2.22
N GLY A 205 -12.52 2.56 -2.63
CA GLY A 205 -13.15 3.73 -3.21
C GLY A 205 -12.53 4.11 -4.55
N LEU A 206 -13.35 4.59 -5.48
CA LEU A 206 -12.90 5.13 -6.76
C LEU A 206 -13.25 6.61 -6.85
N ARG A 207 -12.26 7.46 -7.11
CA ARG A 207 -12.44 8.89 -7.37
C ARG A 207 -12.09 9.18 -8.82
N LEU A 208 -13.09 9.64 -9.57
CA LEU A 208 -12.91 10.09 -10.93
C LEU A 208 -12.39 11.55 -10.95
N PRO A 209 -11.58 11.94 -11.96
CA PRO A 209 -11.17 13.33 -12.11
C PRO A 209 -12.41 14.25 -12.22
N GLY A 210 -12.32 15.50 -11.81
CA GLY A 210 -13.43 16.47 -11.99
C GLY A 210 -14.72 16.21 -11.20
N ILE A 211 -14.75 15.22 -10.29
CA ILE A 211 -15.86 15.02 -9.35
C ILE A 211 -15.51 15.64 -7.99
N GLY A 212 -16.29 16.63 -7.58
CA GLY A 212 -16.28 17.21 -6.24
C GLY A 212 -17.69 17.18 -5.64
N GLY A 213 -18.17 16.01 -5.23
CA GLY A 213 -19.48 15.82 -4.57
C GLY A 213 -20.08 14.42 -4.73
N ASP A 214 -21.16 14.13 -4.01
CA ASP A 214 -21.85 12.83 -3.89
C ASP A 214 -22.55 12.31 -5.17
N VAL A 215 -22.31 12.93 -6.33
CA VAL A 215 -23.00 12.56 -7.57
C VAL A 215 -22.09 11.73 -8.47
N LEU A 216 -22.46 10.48 -8.68
CA LEU A 216 -21.82 9.56 -9.63
C LEU A 216 -21.84 10.14 -11.06
N GLY A 217 -20.73 10.73 -11.52
CA GLY A 217 -20.60 11.13 -12.92
C GLY A 217 -19.50 12.14 -13.30
N PHE A 218 -18.96 12.02 -14.52
CA PHE A 218 -17.86 12.84 -15.06
C PHE A 218 -18.35 13.82 -16.15
N PRO A 219 -18.05 15.13 -16.08
CA PRO A 219 -18.28 16.05 -17.20
C PRO A 219 -17.22 15.83 -18.29
N LEU A 220 -17.62 15.39 -19.49
CA LEU A 220 -16.71 15.25 -20.65
C LEU A 220 -16.48 16.59 -21.38
N GLN A 221 -17.50 17.47 -21.38
CA GLN A 221 -17.55 18.84 -21.90
C GLN A 221 -18.69 19.57 -21.16
N SER A 222 -18.76 20.92 -21.13
CA SER A 222 -19.69 21.71 -20.30
C SER A 222 -21.19 21.33 -20.35
N VAL A 223 -21.62 20.49 -21.30
CA VAL A 223 -23.01 20.02 -21.47
C VAL A 223 -23.19 18.51 -21.37
N LEU A 224 -22.10 17.73 -21.33
CA LEU A 224 -22.13 16.27 -21.42
C LEU A 224 -21.61 15.64 -20.12
N LYS A 225 -22.49 14.91 -19.40
CA LYS A 225 -22.19 14.26 -18.14
C LYS A 225 -22.36 12.75 -18.24
N LEU A 226 -21.29 11.99 -18.04
CA LEU A 226 -21.40 10.55 -17.80
C LEU A 226 -21.96 10.33 -16.40
N SER A 227 -22.87 9.38 -16.19
CA SER A 227 -23.36 8.97 -14.88
C SER A 227 -23.43 7.45 -14.81
N PHE A 228 -23.36 6.87 -13.62
CA PHE A 228 -23.42 5.42 -13.40
C PHE A 228 -24.04 5.13 -12.02
N LYS A 229 -24.42 3.88 -11.73
CA LYS A 229 -25.01 3.54 -10.42
C LYS A 229 -24.10 2.71 -9.52
N THR A 230 -23.27 1.86 -10.11
CA THR A 230 -22.51 0.87 -9.33
C THR A 230 -21.16 0.65 -9.97
N VAL A 231 -20.13 0.56 -9.13
CA VAL A 231 -18.79 0.14 -9.50
C VAL A 231 -18.46 -1.13 -8.71
N GLU A 232 -17.93 -2.14 -9.38
CA GLU A 232 -17.63 -3.44 -8.79
C GLU A 232 -16.25 -3.88 -9.29
N LEU A 233 -15.35 -4.21 -8.37
CA LEU A 233 -14.07 -4.84 -8.67
C LEU A 233 -14.21 -6.32 -8.37
N ILE A 234 -14.02 -7.15 -9.39
CA ILE A 234 -14.05 -8.61 -9.28
C ILE A 234 -12.67 -9.18 -9.61
N VAL A 235 -12.40 -10.35 -9.05
CA VAL A 235 -11.24 -11.17 -9.39
C VAL A 235 -11.75 -12.53 -9.85
N ASP A 236 -11.24 -12.98 -10.99
CA ASP A 236 -11.42 -14.34 -11.48
C ASP A 236 -10.12 -15.11 -11.29
N ARG A 237 -10.22 -16.30 -10.70
CA ARG A 237 -9.12 -17.22 -10.42
C ARG A 237 -9.36 -18.60 -11.02
N SER A 238 -10.25 -18.70 -12.02
CA SER A 238 -10.54 -19.95 -12.71
C SER A 238 -9.41 -20.40 -13.66
N SER A 239 -8.56 -19.47 -14.09
CA SER A 239 -7.31 -19.72 -14.82
C SER A 239 -6.09 -19.82 -13.91
N ASN A 240 -4.94 -20.25 -14.46
CA ASN A 240 -3.67 -20.30 -13.73
C ASN A 240 -3.19 -18.94 -13.21
N ASN A 241 -3.58 -17.84 -13.86
CA ASN A 241 -3.29 -16.47 -13.43
C ASN A 241 -4.58 -15.77 -12.97
N ALA A 242 -4.47 -14.85 -12.00
CA ALA A 242 -5.61 -14.06 -11.57
C ALA A 242 -5.95 -12.95 -12.58
N ALA A 243 -7.22 -12.83 -12.94
CA ALA A 243 -7.74 -11.75 -13.78
C ALA A 243 -8.59 -10.78 -12.96
N TYR A 244 -8.28 -9.49 -13.04
CA TYR A 244 -9.03 -8.44 -12.34
C TYR A 244 -9.89 -7.64 -13.32
N LEU A 245 -11.15 -7.41 -12.93
CA LEU A 245 -12.09 -6.66 -13.75
C LEU A 245 -12.79 -5.59 -12.93
N LEU A 246 -12.78 -4.36 -13.42
CA LEU A 246 -13.55 -3.24 -12.90
C LEU A 246 -14.79 -3.04 -13.76
N LYS A 247 -15.95 -3.30 -13.18
CA LYS A 247 -17.27 -3.18 -13.82
C LYS A 247 -17.93 -1.88 -13.39
N ILE A 248 -18.27 -1.03 -14.35
CA ILE A 248 -19.05 0.19 -14.15
C ILE A 248 -20.41 -0.05 -14.78
N LYS A 249 -21.46 -0.12 -13.95
CA LYS A 249 -22.79 -0.55 -14.35
C LYS A 249 -23.81 0.59 -14.37
N LYS A 250 -24.80 0.45 -15.25
CA LYS A 250 -25.92 1.37 -15.45
C LYS A 250 -25.45 2.77 -15.84
N ILE A 251 -24.58 2.82 -16.84
CA ILE A 251 -24.00 4.04 -17.37
C ILE A 251 -25.03 4.82 -18.21
N ALA A 252 -25.21 6.10 -17.92
CA ALA A 252 -26.03 6.99 -18.72
C ALA A 252 -25.24 8.24 -19.07
N LEU A 253 -25.16 8.54 -20.36
CA LEU A 253 -24.65 9.79 -20.88
C LEU A 253 -25.77 10.83 -20.86
N LYS A 254 -25.61 11.87 -20.05
CA LYS A 254 -26.57 12.95 -19.89
C LYS A 254 -26.14 14.15 -20.72
N LEU A 255 -27.02 14.56 -21.63
CA LEU A 255 -26.89 15.79 -22.41
C LEU A 255 -28.09 16.67 -22.06
N PHE A 256 -27.86 17.70 -21.23
CA PHE A 256 -28.94 18.46 -20.58
C PHE A 256 -29.96 17.56 -19.84
N VAL A 257 -31.23 17.59 -20.24
CA VAL A 257 -32.32 16.77 -19.66
C VAL A 257 -32.40 15.37 -20.28
N LEU A 258 -31.67 15.11 -21.37
CA LEU A 258 -31.69 13.82 -22.06
C LEU A 258 -30.66 12.87 -21.44
N SER A 259 -31.04 11.59 -21.32
CA SER A 259 -30.16 10.51 -20.86
C SER A 259 -30.08 9.43 -21.93
N PHE A 260 -28.87 8.98 -22.24
CA PHE A 260 -28.59 7.99 -23.28
C PHE A 260 -27.82 6.78 -22.69
N PRO A 261 -28.22 5.54 -23.01
CA PRO A 261 -29.44 5.19 -23.73
C PRO A 261 -30.70 5.50 -22.90
N PRO A 262 -31.86 5.78 -23.54
CA PRO A 262 -33.09 6.14 -22.82
C PRO A 262 -33.64 4.98 -21.98
N ASN A 263 -33.40 3.74 -22.45
CA ASN A 263 -33.85 2.50 -21.84
C ASN A 263 -32.67 1.51 -21.84
N GLY A 264 -32.80 0.40 -21.12
CA GLY A 264 -31.82 -0.68 -21.11
C GLY A 264 -30.72 -0.51 -20.06
N GLN A 265 -29.74 -1.40 -20.11
CA GLN A 265 -28.58 -1.43 -19.22
C GLN A 265 -27.30 -1.35 -20.04
N THR A 266 -26.39 -0.51 -19.58
CA THR A 266 -25.04 -0.38 -20.11
C THR A 266 -24.06 -0.80 -19.03
N GLU A 267 -22.98 -1.45 -19.46
CA GLU A 267 -21.88 -1.84 -18.60
C GLU A 267 -20.57 -1.60 -19.34
N ILE A 268 -19.63 -0.93 -18.68
CA ILE A 268 -18.23 -0.90 -19.11
C ILE A 268 -17.48 -1.85 -18.20
N VAL A 269 -16.65 -2.70 -18.79
CA VAL A 269 -15.74 -3.57 -18.07
C VAL A 269 -14.34 -3.22 -18.50
N ILE A 270 -13.52 -2.84 -17.53
CA ILE A 270 -12.09 -2.59 -17.68
C ILE A 270 -11.35 -3.77 -17.07
N PHE A 271 -10.30 -4.23 -17.75
CA PHE A 271 -9.50 -5.37 -17.31
C PHE A 271 -8.03 -5.12 -17.62
N GLY A 272 -7.15 -5.63 -16.76
CA GLY A 272 -5.71 -5.66 -17.01
C GLY A 272 -5.30 -6.92 -17.77
N ASN A 273 -4.01 -7.06 -18.04
CA ASN A 273 -3.47 -8.28 -18.63
C ASN A 273 -3.23 -9.36 -17.55
N PRO A 274 -4.00 -10.47 -17.51
CA PRO A 274 -3.76 -11.55 -16.55
C PRO A 274 -2.41 -12.24 -16.76
N ASP A 275 -1.84 -12.16 -17.97
CA ASP A 275 -0.55 -12.77 -18.31
C ASP A 275 0.64 -11.79 -18.16
N ALA A 276 0.41 -10.63 -17.54
CA ALA A 276 1.48 -9.68 -17.23
C ALA A 276 2.55 -10.31 -16.32
N THR A 277 3.81 -10.25 -16.76
CA THR A 277 5.00 -10.70 -16.00
C THR A 277 5.85 -9.53 -15.52
N ASP A 278 6.06 -8.52 -16.36
CA ASP A 278 7.06 -7.46 -16.11
C ASP A 278 6.48 -6.03 -16.06
N SER A 279 5.24 -5.84 -16.51
CA SER A 279 4.54 -4.55 -16.48
C SER A 279 3.04 -4.75 -16.27
N ASN A 280 2.44 -3.86 -15.47
CA ASN A 280 1.01 -3.82 -15.19
C ASN A 280 0.25 -2.80 -16.05
N ASP A 281 0.91 -2.10 -17.00
CA ASP A 281 0.35 -0.93 -17.70
C ASP A 281 -0.73 -1.29 -18.74
N ALA A 282 -0.82 -2.56 -19.13
CA ALA A 282 -1.76 -3.02 -20.13
C ALA A 282 -3.20 -2.92 -19.62
N VAL A 283 -4.04 -2.19 -20.35
CA VAL A 283 -5.46 -2.01 -20.04
C VAL A 283 -6.31 -2.29 -21.27
N GLY A 284 -7.32 -3.12 -21.09
CA GLY A 284 -8.38 -3.36 -22.05
C GLY A 284 -9.72 -2.91 -21.49
N TRP A 285 -10.63 -2.53 -22.37
CA TRP A 285 -12.01 -2.26 -21.99
C TRP A 285 -12.98 -2.76 -23.05
N TYR A 286 -14.18 -3.15 -22.61
CA TYR A 286 -15.32 -3.35 -23.48
C TYR A 286 -16.55 -2.68 -22.88
N ALA A 287 -17.45 -2.21 -23.75
CA ALA A 287 -18.74 -1.66 -23.35
C ALA A 287 -19.85 -2.51 -23.97
N ALA A 288 -20.83 -2.89 -23.15
CA ALA A 288 -21.99 -3.63 -23.57
C ALA A 288 -23.27 -2.82 -23.32
N TYR A 289 -24.26 -3.01 -24.19
CA TYR A 289 -25.60 -2.48 -24.04
C TYR A 289 -26.62 -3.59 -24.25
N ALA A 290 -27.55 -3.73 -23.31
CA ALA A 290 -28.69 -4.63 -23.39
C ALA A 290 -29.98 -3.79 -23.28
N LYS A 291 -30.92 -3.99 -24.19
CA LYS A 291 -32.18 -3.25 -24.24
C LYS A 291 -33.19 -3.78 -23.22
#